data_AF-A0A8T4E9D2-F1
#
_entry.id   AF-A0A8T4E9D2-F1
#
_cell.length_a   1.000
_cell.length_b   1.000
_cell.length_c   1.000
_cell.angle_alpha   90.00
_cell.angle_beta   90.00
_cell.angle_gamma   90.00
#
_symmetry.space_group_name_H-M   'P 1'
#
loop_
_entity.id
_entity.type
_entity.pdbx_description
1 polymer ?
#
loop_
_entity_poly.entity_id
_entity_poly.type
_entity_poly.pdbx_seq_one_letter_code
_entity_poly.pdbx_strand_id
1 'polypeptide(L)'
;MSKKRPYRSKMRILADMMRAIQSEGDEGAGPTKILYAANLSHDRLTQYLEELIEKELIDEIDPESTNRSYLLTEKGREFLREFIRIERFSEAFGIEI
;
A
#
# COMPACT_ATOMS: atom_id res chain seq x y z
N MET A 1 29.01 -0.91 12.44
CA MET A 1 28.04 -2.04 12.41
C MET A 1 26.77 -1.53 11.76
N SER A 2 26.34 -2.11 10.64
CA SER A 2 25.11 -1.68 9.96
C SER A 2 23.91 -2.03 10.84
N LYS A 3 23.17 -1.03 11.32
CA LYS A 3 21.92 -1.23 12.08
C LYS A 3 20.96 -1.94 11.11
N LYS A 4 20.66 -3.23 11.34
CA LYS A 4 19.66 -3.96 10.54
C LYS A 4 18.39 -3.11 10.57
N ARG A 5 17.92 -2.66 9.40
CA ARG A 5 16.61 -2.00 9.31
C ARG A 5 15.58 -3.01 9.81
N PRO A 6 14.69 -2.64 10.75
CA PRO A 6 13.66 -3.55 11.24
C PRO A 6 12.86 -4.07 10.04
N TYR A 7 12.47 -5.35 10.11
CA TYR A 7 11.64 -5.96 9.08
C TYR A 7 10.32 -5.18 9.01
N ARG A 8 9.94 -4.75 7.80
CA ARG A 8 8.69 -4.01 7.62
C ARG A 8 7.51 -4.89 7.98
N SER A 9 6.67 -4.41 8.90
CA SER A 9 5.43 -5.08 9.23
C SER A 9 4.54 -5.17 7.99
N LYS A 10 3.68 -6.20 7.96
CA LYS A 10 2.71 -6.38 6.87
C LYS A 10 1.86 -5.11 6.67
N MET A 11 1.41 -4.49 7.77
CA MET A 11 0.63 -3.25 7.71
C MET A 11 1.41 -2.11 7.04
N ARG A 12 2.70 -1.94 7.34
CA ARG A 12 3.52 -0.91 6.71
C ARG A 12 3.69 -1.15 5.21
N ILE A 13 3.80 -2.42 4.79
CA ILE A 13 3.84 -2.77 3.37
C ILE A 13 2.53 -2.39 2.66
N LEU A 14 1.39 -2.77 3.24
CA LEU A 14 0.08 -2.43 2.68
C LEU A 14 -0.12 -0.92 2.60
N ALA A 15 0.25 -0.19 3.66
CA ALA A 15 0.17 1.27 3.68
C ALA A 15 1.05 1.92 2.61
N ASP A 16 2.26 1.43 2.39
CA ASP A 16 3.15 1.96 1.35
C ASP A 16 2.64 1.68 -0.06
N MET A 17 2.02 0.52 -0.31
CA MET A 17 1.31 0.25 -1.56
C MET A 17 0.14 1.21 -1.76
N MET A 18 -0.67 1.42 -0.73
CA MET A 18 -1.83 2.31 -0.76
C MET A 18 -1.43 3.79 -0.96
N ARG A 19 -0.28 4.21 -0.42
CA ARG A 19 0.30 5.55 -0.69
C ARG A 19 0.73 5.71 -2.14
N ALA A 20 1.36 4.68 -2.71
CA ALA A 20 1.77 4.68 -4.12
C ALA A 20 0.55 4.75 -5.06
N ILE A 21 -0.55 4.10 -4.69
CA ILE A 21 -1.82 4.22 -5.41
C ILE A 21 -2.39 5.63 -5.26
N GLN A 22 -2.44 6.16 -4.02
CA GLN A 22 -3.00 7.50 -3.75
C GLN A 22 -2.25 8.62 -4.47
N SER A 23 -0.93 8.50 -4.66
CA SER A 23 -0.12 9.54 -5.30
C SER A 23 -0.43 9.74 -6.77
N GLU A 24 -1.08 8.78 -7.42
CA GLU A 24 -1.48 8.86 -8.84
C GLU A 24 -2.86 9.48 -9.04
N GLY A 25 -3.58 9.81 -7.95
CA GLY A 25 -4.90 10.41 -8.04
C GLY A 25 -5.91 9.50 -8.75
N ASP A 26 -6.66 10.08 -9.69
CA ASP A 26 -7.76 9.40 -10.39
C ASP A 26 -7.30 8.44 -11.50
N GLU A 27 -6.04 8.53 -11.93
CA GLU A 27 -5.45 7.60 -12.92
C GLU A 27 -5.15 6.23 -12.30
N GLY A 28 -4.94 6.19 -10.97
CA GLY A 28 -4.53 5.00 -10.25
C GLY A 28 -3.09 4.58 -10.57
N ALA A 29 -2.62 3.55 -9.87
CA ALA A 29 -1.25 3.05 -10.05
C ALA A 29 -1.23 1.65 -10.65
N GLY A 30 -0.41 1.45 -11.68
CA GLY A 30 -0.15 0.13 -12.22
C GLY A 30 0.76 -0.74 -11.32
N PRO A 31 0.75 -2.08 -11.50
CA PRO A 31 1.52 -3.03 -10.69
C PRO A 31 3.01 -2.66 -10.55
N THR A 32 3.66 -2.27 -11.65
CA THR A 32 5.09 -1.93 -11.68
C THR A 32 5.41 -0.74 -10.77
N LYS A 33 4.55 0.29 -10.77
CA LYS A 33 4.77 1.49 -9.95
C LYS A 33 4.61 1.17 -8.46
N ILE A 34 3.59 0.38 -8.12
CA ILE A 34 3.36 -0.11 -6.76
C ILE A 34 4.52 -0.97 -6.29
N LEU A 35 5.02 -1.87 -7.14
CA LEU A 35 6.16 -2.75 -6.83
C LEU A 35 7.42 -1.97 -6.43
N TYR A 36 7.78 -0.97 -7.25
CA TYR A 36 8.94 -0.13 -6.99
C TYR A 36 8.77 0.74 -5.75
N ALA A 37 7.59 1.34 -5.55
CA ALA A 37 7.31 2.18 -4.39
C ALA A 37 7.29 1.38 -3.08
N ALA A 38 6.68 0.20 -3.09
CA ALA A 38 6.57 -0.65 -1.91
C ALA A 38 7.80 -1.56 -1.69
N ASN A 39 8.78 -1.56 -2.60
CA ASN A 39 9.98 -2.41 -2.57
C ASN A 39 9.64 -3.91 -2.36
N LEU A 40 8.80 -4.45 -3.24
CA LEU A 40 8.30 -5.82 -3.18
C LEU A 40 8.86 -6.69 -4.30
N SER A 41 8.85 -8.02 -4.09
CA SER A 41 8.92 -8.97 -5.19
C SER A 41 7.56 -9.07 -5.89
N HIS A 42 7.55 -9.57 -7.12
CA HIS A 42 6.31 -9.77 -7.89
C HIS A 42 5.29 -10.63 -7.13
N ASP A 43 5.70 -11.78 -6.59
CA ASP A 43 4.80 -12.70 -5.88
C ASP A 43 4.16 -12.03 -4.65
N ARG A 44 4.93 -11.25 -3.89
CA ARG A 44 4.41 -10.52 -2.73
C ARG A 44 3.46 -9.40 -3.15
N LEU A 45 3.76 -8.72 -4.25
CA LEU A 45 2.87 -7.70 -4.80
C LEU A 45 1.50 -8.33 -5.12
N THR A 46 1.48 -9.43 -5.89
CA THR A 46 0.23 -10.10 -6.28
C THR A 46 -0.60 -10.50 -5.06
N GLN A 47 0.03 -11.15 -4.07
CA GLN A 47 -0.65 -11.54 -2.83
C GLN A 47 -1.26 -10.36 -2.07
N TYR A 48 -0.54 -9.23 -1.99
CA TYR A 48 -1.05 -8.06 -1.28
C TYR A 48 -2.09 -7.28 -2.08
N LEU A 49 -2.01 -7.25 -3.41
CA LEU A 49 -3.06 -6.67 -4.25
C LEU A 49 -4.36 -7.45 -4.09
N GLU A 50 -4.31 -8.78 -4.17
CA GLU A 50 -5.46 -9.66 -3.92
C GLU A 50 -6.07 -9.38 -2.54
N GLU A 51 -5.25 -9.32 -1.49
CA GLU A 51 -5.74 -9.03 -0.14
C GLU A 51 -6.37 -7.62 -0.01
N LEU A 52 -5.82 -6.61 -0.68
CA LEU A 52 -6.38 -5.25 -0.67
C LEU A 52 -7.73 -5.21 -1.41
N ILE A 53 -7.88 -5.95 -2.50
CA ILE A 53 -9.13 -6.08 -3.26
C ILE A 53 -10.17 -6.85 -2.45
N GLU A 54 -9.81 -8.00 -1.87
CA GLU A 54 -10.70 -8.80 -1.01
C GLU A 54 -11.23 -7.99 0.20
N LYS A 55 -10.42 -7.06 0.72
CA LYS A 55 -10.81 -6.17 1.81
C LYS A 55 -11.54 -4.91 1.34
N GLU A 56 -11.76 -4.74 0.04
CA GLU A 56 -12.38 -3.57 -0.59
C GLU A 56 -11.64 -2.27 -0.26
N LEU A 57 -10.30 -2.34 -0.11
CA LEU A 57 -9.45 -1.18 0.14
C LEU A 57 -8.95 -0.56 -1.17
N ILE A 58 -8.88 -1.36 -2.24
CA ILE A 58 -8.57 -0.91 -3.59
C ILE A 58 -9.55 -1.54 -4.59
N ASP A 59 -9.76 -0.85 -5.71
CA ASP A 59 -10.43 -1.38 -6.89
C ASP A 59 -9.43 -1.49 -8.05
N GLU A 60 -9.65 -2.46 -8.94
CA GLU A 60 -8.91 -2.61 -10.20
C GLU A 60 -9.70 -1.95 -11.33
N ILE A 61 -9.08 -0.97 -12.00
CA ILE A 61 -9.60 -0.34 -13.22
C ILE A 61 -9.16 -1.17 -14.41
N ASP A 62 -10.09 -1.41 -15.33
CA ASP A 62 -9.87 -2.13 -16.60
C ASP A 62 -9.23 -3.51 -16.42
N PRO A 63 -9.89 -4.46 -15.72
CA PRO A 63 -9.34 -5.79 -15.44
C PRO A 63 -9.02 -6.62 -16.71
N GLU A 64 -9.67 -6.28 -17.83
CA GLU A 64 -9.48 -6.90 -19.15
C GLU A 64 -8.30 -6.31 -19.95
N SER A 65 -7.71 -5.19 -19.49
CA SER A 65 -6.59 -4.53 -20.15
C SER A 65 -5.24 -5.07 -19.66
N THR A 66 -4.22 -5.01 -20.52
CA THR A 66 -2.82 -5.22 -20.12
C THR A 66 -2.33 -4.11 -19.16
N ASN A 67 -2.99 -2.94 -19.17
CA ASN A 67 -2.64 -1.79 -18.35
C ASN A 67 -3.52 -1.67 -17.10
N ARG A 68 -3.57 -2.75 -16.30
CA ARG A 68 -4.29 -2.75 -15.02
C ARG A 68 -3.79 -1.63 -14.14
N SER A 69 -4.71 -0.87 -13.56
CA SER A 69 -4.41 0.20 -12.61
C SER A 69 -5.28 0.04 -11.39
N TYR A 70 -4.76 0.41 -10.23
CA TYR A 70 -5.48 0.27 -8.96
C TYR A 70 -5.81 1.64 -8.39
N LEU A 71 -7.00 1.79 -7.81
CA LEU A 71 -7.44 2.99 -7.10
C LEU A 71 -7.79 2.66 -5.66
N LEU A 72 -7.62 3.62 -4.76
CA LEU A 72 -8.19 3.50 -3.42
C LEU A 72 -9.71 3.67 -3.47
N THR A 73 -10.42 2.75 -2.83
CA THR A 73 -11.82 2.95 -2.47
C THR A 73 -11.94 4.02 -1.38
N GLU A 74 -13.15 4.48 -1.06
CA GLU A 74 -13.31 5.40 0.08
C GLU A 74 -12.91 4.74 1.40
N LYS A 75 -13.23 3.45 1.57
CA LYS A 75 -12.79 2.62 2.71
C LYS A 75 -11.26 2.53 2.78
N GLY A 76 -10.60 2.39 1.63
CA GLY A 76 -9.14 2.41 1.52
C GLY A 76 -8.52 3.74 1.94
N ARG A 77 -9.11 4.86 1.51
CA ARG A 77 -8.67 6.20 1.92
C ARG A 77 -8.83 6.41 3.41
N GLU A 78 -9.94 5.98 3.99
CA GLU A 78 -10.17 6.05 5.44
C GLU A 78 -9.15 5.24 6.22
N PHE A 79 -8.94 3.97 5.82
CA PHE A 79 -7.92 3.12 6.42
C PHE A 79 -6.54 3.78 6.41
N LEU A 80 -6.13 4.34 5.27
CA LEU A 80 -4.82 4.98 5.14
C LEU A 80 -4.69 6.22 6.03
N ARG A 81 -5.76 7.03 6.16
CA ARG A 81 -5.79 8.19 7.09
C ARG A 81 -5.59 7.76 8.53
N GLU A 82 -6.29 6.72 8.97
CA GLU A 82 -6.17 6.19 10.34
C GLU A 82 -4.80 5.56 10.59
N PHE A 83 -4.26 4.82 9.62
CA PHE A 83 -2.91 4.27 9.71
C PHE A 83 -1.85 5.37 9.90
N ILE A 84 -1.93 6.47 9.13
CA ILE A 84 -1.03 7.63 9.28
C ILE A 84 -1.15 8.26 10.68
N ARG A 85 -2.37 8.34 11.23
CA ARG A 85 -2.59 8.86 12.59
C ARG A 85 -1.91 7.97 13.64
N ILE A 86 -2.03 6.65 13.50
CA ILE A 86 -1.39 5.68 14.39
C ILE A 86 0.13 5.74 14.24
N GLU A 87 0.66 5.81 13.01
CA GLU A 87 2.11 5.94 12.75
C GLU A 87 2.69 7.19 13.43
N ARG A 88 2.04 8.34 13.28
CA ARG A 88 2.45 9.59 13.94
C ARG A 88 2.40 9.49 15.47
N PHE A 89 1.35 8.87 16.01
CA PHE A 89 1.24 8.64 17.44
C PHE A 89 2.40 7.77 17.93
N SER A 90 2.63 6.61 17.29
CA SER A 90 3.71 5.71 17.64
C SER A 90 5.08 6.37 17.58
N GLU A 91 5.35 7.17 16.53
CA GLU A 91 6.58 7.95 16.41
C GLU A 91 6.77 8.95 17.57
N ALA A 92 5.71 9.65 17.99
CA ALA A 92 5.76 10.63 19.08
C ALA A 92 6.08 10.00 20.45
N PHE A 93 5.75 8.72 20.65
CA PHE A 93 5.99 7.98 21.89
C PHE A 93 7.13 6.96 21.80
N GLY A 94 7.84 6.89 20.65
CA GLY A 94 8.94 5.95 20.45
C GLY A 94 8.50 4.48 20.39
N ILE A 95 7.26 4.22 19.97
CA ILE A 95 6.70 2.87 19.80
C ILE A 95 6.99 2.40 18.36
N GLU A 96 7.47 1.17 18.21
CA GLU A 96 7.66 0.55 16.89
C GLU A 96 6.38 -0.17 16.45
N ILE A 97 5.93 0.11 15.22
CA ILE A 97 4.78 -0.54 14.54
C ILE A 97 5.10 -0.91 13.08
#